data_AF-A0A0M4QCW0-F1
#
_entry.id   AF-A0A0M4QCW0-F1
#
_cell.length_a   1.000
_cell.length_b   1.000
_cell.length_c   1.000
_cell.angle_alpha   90.00
_cell.angle_beta   90.00
_cell.angle_gamma   90.00
#
_symmetry.space_group_name_H-M   'P 1'
#
loop_
_entity.id
_entity.type
_entity.pdbx_description
1 polymer ?
#
loop_
_entity_poly.entity_id
_entity_poly.type
_entity_poly.pdbx_seq_one_letter_code
_entity_poly.pdbx_strand_id
1 'polypeptide(L)' 'MARYEQLVGAARRRADVDEALASVRAEGLEPSAEGLALLDGVAAGSLSTDEARERVLARYRR' A
#
# COMPACT_ATOMS: atom_id res chain seq x y z
N MET A 1 -8.62 -15.59 19.29
CA MET A 1 -8.00 -15.84 17.97
C MET A 1 -7.97 -14.56 17.12
N ALA A 2 -9.07 -13.79 17.06
CA ALA A 2 -9.18 -12.55 16.27
C ALA A 2 -8.02 -11.54 16.38
N ARG A 3 -7.51 -11.23 17.59
CA ARG A 3 -6.41 -10.24 17.75
C ARG A 3 -5.08 -10.71 17.14
N TYR A 4 -4.76 -12.00 17.26
CA TYR A 4 -3.54 -12.55 16.68
C TYR A 4 -3.62 -12.53 15.16
N GLU A 5 -4.75 -12.94 14.60
CA GLU A 5 -4.99 -12.93 13.14
C GLU A 5 -4.92 -11.51 12.58
N GLN A 6 -5.45 -10.51 13.29
CA GLN A 6 -5.31 -9.10 12.92
C GLN A 6 -3.85 -8.64 12.88
N LEU A 7 -3.06 -8.99 13.89
CA LEU A 7 -1.63 -8.64 13.95
C LEU A 7 -0.84 -9.33 12.83
N VAL A 8 -1.08 -10.62 12.58
CA VAL A 8 -0.46 -11.35 11.48
C VAL A 8 -0.86 -10.76 10.14
N GLY A 9 -2.14 -10.41 9.94
CA GLY A 9 -2.62 -9.76 8.74
C GLY A 9 -1.97 -8.39 8.49
N ALA A 10 -1.82 -7.57 9.53
CA ALA A 10 -1.14 -6.28 9.43
C ALA A 10 0.36 -6.43 9.11
N ALA A 11 1.04 -7.38 9.75
CA ALA A 11 2.45 -7.66 9.47
C ALA A 11 2.67 -8.13 8.03
N ARG A 12 1.79 -9.00 7.51
CA ARG A 12 1.82 -9.45 6.11
C ARG A 12 1.65 -8.29 5.14
N ARG A 13 0.60 -7.48 5.29
CA ARG A 13 0.37 -6.33 4.40
C ARG A 13 1.52 -5.33 4.41
N ARG A 14 2.15 -5.12 5.58
CA ARG A 14 3.36 -4.28 5.67
C ARG A 14 4.50 -4.87 4.86
N ALA A 15 4.80 -6.16 5.03
CA ALA A 15 5.85 -6.83 4.27
C ALA A 15 5.59 -6.79 2.76
N ASP A 16 4.35 -7.04 2.32
CA ASP A 16 3.97 -7.00 0.91
C ASP A 16 4.17 -5.58 0.31
N VAL A 17 3.81 -4.53 1.06
CA VAL A 17 4.03 -3.12 0.65
C VAL A 17 5.52 -2.78 0.59
N ASP A 18 6.30 -3.21 1.58
CA ASP A 18 7.74 -2.96 1.63
C ASP A 18 8.47 -3.65 0.45
N GLU A 19 8.08 -4.89 0.12
CA GLU A 19 8.59 -5.63 -1.03
C GLU A 19 8.27 -4.91 -2.36
N ALA A 20 7.01 -4.48 -2.53
CA ALA A 20 6.58 -3.75 -3.72
C ALA A 20 7.29 -2.40 -3.87
N LEU A 21 7.55 -1.69 -2.76
CA LEU A 21 8.33 -0.44 -2.79
C LEU A 21 9.80 -0.69 -3.13
N ALA A 22 10.37 -1.79 -2.62
CA ALA A 22 11.74 -2.15 -2.92
C ALA A 22 11.95 -2.45 -4.41
N SER A 23 11.00 -3.16 -5.06
CA SER A 23 11.10 -3.45 -6.50
C SER A 23 11.03 -2.18 -7.35
N VAL A 24 10.11 -1.26 -7.04
CA VAL A 24 10.00 0.04 -7.74
C VAL A 24 11.28 0.87 -7.58
N ARG A 25 11.83 0.93 -6.36
CA ARG A 25 13.08 1.66 -6.10
C ARG A 25 14.30 1.04 -6.76
N ALA A 26 14.32 -0.29 -6.91
CA ALA A 26 15.37 -0.98 -7.64
C ALA A 26 15.40 -0.59 -9.13
N GLU A 27 14.27 -0.15 -9.69
CA GLU A 27 14.19 0.42 -11.05
C GLU A 27 14.57 1.91 -11.12
N GLY A 28 14.98 2.52 -10.00
CA GLY A 28 15.33 3.94 -9.92
C GLY A 28 14.12 4.88 -9.88
N LEU A 29 12.92 4.34 -9.64
CA LEU A 29 11.69 5.11 -9.49
C LEU A 29 11.41 5.40 -8.00
N GLU A 30 10.76 6.52 -7.72
CA GLU A 30 10.23 6.83 -6.39
C GLU A 30 8.75 7.21 -6.50
N PRO A 31 7.85 6.53 -5.78
CA PRO A 31 6.44 6.91 -5.71
C PRO A 31 6.24 8.33 -5.16
N SER A 32 5.16 9.01 -5.57
CA SER A 32 4.83 10.31 -4.99
C SER A 32 4.46 10.18 -3.52
N ALA A 33 4.57 11.28 -2.76
CA ALA A 33 4.15 11.33 -1.37
C ALA A 33 2.68 10.91 -1.18
N GLU A 34 1.79 11.28 -2.11
CA GLU A 34 0.39 10.81 -2.03
C GLU A 34 0.24 9.33 -2.35
N GLY A 35 1.12 8.76 -3.19
CA GLY A 35 1.18 7.33 -3.45
C GLY A 35 1.63 6.55 -2.21
N LEU A 36 2.67 7.03 -1.53
CA LEU A 36 3.17 6.45 -0.27
C LEU A 36 2.09 6.46 0.82
N ALA A 37 1.37 7.57 0.97
CA ALA A 37 0.27 7.65 1.95
C ALA A 37 -0.87 6.66 1.68
N LEU A 38 -1.16 6.35 0.41
CA LEU A 38 -2.15 5.32 0.07
C LEU A 38 -1.64 3.92 0.41
N LEU A 39 -0.36 3.63 0.14
CA LEU A 39 0.27 2.36 0.47
C LEU A 39 0.37 2.14 2.00
N ASP A 40 0.61 3.19 2.78
CA ASP A 40 0.54 3.14 4.24
C ASP A 40 -0.87 2.75 4.72
N GLY A 41 -1.92 3.28 4.08
CA GLY A 41 -3.31 2.89 4.35
C GLY A 41 -3.58 1.42 4.05
N VAL A 42 -2.98 0.88 2.98
CA VAL A 42 -3.05 -0.55 2.64
C VAL A 42 -2.33 -1.39 3.69
N ALA A 43 -1.10 -1.01 4.07
CA ALA A 43 -0.33 -1.70 5.10
C ALA A 43 -1.08 -1.72 6.46
N ALA A 44 -1.72 -0.60 6.83
CA ALA A 44 -2.55 -0.50 8.02
C ALA A 44 -3.85 -1.32 7.92
N GLY A 45 -4.31 -1.67 6.72
CA GLY A 45 -5.60 -2.30 6.47
C GLY A 45 -6.79 -1.35 6.60
N SER A 46 -6.55 -0.04 6.58
CA SER A 46 -7.60 0.99 6.53
C SER A 46 -8.03 1.33 5.09
N LEU A 47 -7.34 0.76 4.11
CA LEU A 47 -7.62 0.92 2.68
C LEU A 47 -7.38 -0.42 1.98
N SER A 48 -8.28 -0.83 1.09
CA SER A 48 -8.03 -1.96 0.19
C SER A 48 -7.14 -1.54 -1.00
N THR A 49 -6.52 -2.51 -1.66
CA THR A 49 -5.73 -2.26 -2.88
C THR A 49 -6.59 -1.70 -4.02
N ASP A 50 -7.85 -2.12 -4.11
CA ASP A 50 -8.78 -1.64 -5.14
C ASP A 50 -9.15 -0.17 -4.92
N GLU A 51 -9.49 0.21 -3.68
CA GLU A 51 -9.75 1.62 -3.34
C GLU A 51 -8.52 2.50 -3.54
N ALA A 52 -7.32 2.01 -3.17
CA ALA A 52 -6.08 2.71 -3.41
C ALA A 52 -5.85 2.96 -4.92
N ARG A 53 -6.06 1.93 -5.75
CA ARG A 53 -5.96 2.01 -7.20
C ARG A 53 -6.97 3.00 -7.78
N GLU A 54 -8.22 2.95 -7.35
CA GLU A 54 -9.25 3.90 -7.82
C GLU A 54 -8.87 5.35 -7.53
N ARG A 55 -8.36 5.63 -6.33
CA ARG A 55 -7.90 6.98 -5.94
C ARG A 55 -6.71 7.44 -6.77
N VAL A 56 -5.77 6.56 -7.11
CA VAL A 56 -4.67 6.88 -8.01
C VAL A 56 -5.20 7.23 -9.41
N LEU A 57 -6.05 6.38 -9.98
CA LEU A 57 -6.58 6.56 -11.33
C LEU A 57 -7.48 7.79 -11.48
N ALA A 58 -8.23 8.15 -10.44
CA ALA A 58 -9.08 9.33 -10.43
C ALA A 58 -8.30 10.64 -10.70
N ARG A 59 -7.01 10.70 -10.34
CA ARG A 59 -6.15 11.88 -10.58
C ARG A 59 -5.88 12.14 -12.06
N TYR A 60 -5.85 11.09 -12.88
CA TYR A 60 -5.52 11.16 -14.30
C TYR A 60 -6.74 11.33 -15.21
N ARG A 61 -7.96 11.26 -14.66
CA ARG A 61 -9.21 11.46 -15.41
C ARG A 61 -9.58 12.95 -15.56
N ARG A 62 -8.64 13.86 -15.30
CA ARG A 62 -8.87 15.30 -15.25
C ARG A 62 -8.37 15.99 -16.51
#